data_AF-A0A371HYD3-F1
#
_entry.id   AF-A0A371HYD3-F1
#
_cell.length_a   1.000
_cell.length_b   1.000
_cell.length_c   1.000
_cell.angle_alpha   90.00
_cell.angle_beta   90.00
_cell.angle_gamma   90.00
#
_symmetry.space_group_name_H-M   'P 1'
#
loop_
_entity.id
_entity.type
_entity.pdbx_description
1 polymer ?
#
loop_
_entity_poly.entity_id
_entity_poly.type
_entity_poly.pdbx_seq_one_letter_code
_entity_poly.pdbx_strand_id
1 'polypeptide(L)'
;MLNCDGACKAQFVKDFDAKTCYHIEKKVEQYANWANDGKTQKVFEEGDLIWVHLRKKRFPNIRKSKQLRRGDVIKKMNYNSYILDIPQSYEGSHTFHVIDLSSFWGTQESNLRESSFQEGEVD
;
A
#
# COMPACT_ATOMS: atom_id res chain seq x y z
N MET A 1 -31.34 40.05 -34.60
CA MET A 1 -31.34 38.63 -34.22
C MET A 1 -29.94 38.26 -33.77
N LEU A 2 -29.74 38.05 -32.47
CA LEU A 2 -28.45 37.66 -31.92
C LEU A 2 -28.08 36.27 -32.47
N ASN A 3 -26.95 36.20 -33.18
CA ASN A 3 -26.37 34.94 -33.64
C ASN A 3 -25.84 34.17 -32.43
N CYS A 4 -26.68 33.32 -31.85
CA CYS A 4 -26.34 32.48 -30.69
C CYS A 4 -25.39 31.32 -31.03
N ASP A 5 -24.86 31.23 -32.25
CA ASP A 5 -24.25 30.02 -32.79
C ASP A 5 -22.97 29.60 -32.03
N GLY A 6 -22.06 30.55 -31.74
CA GLY A 6 -20.82 30.26 -31.04
C GLY A 6 -21.00 29.91 -29.55
N ALA A 7 -21.83 30.69 -28.85
CA ALA A 7 -22.08 30.48 -27.42
C ALA A 7 -22.88 29.19 -27.17
N CYS A 8 -23.88 28.90 -28.01
CA CYS A 8 -24.65 27.65 -27.90
C CYS A 8 -23.78 26.42 -28.20
N LYS A 9 -22.90 26.47 -29.21
CA LYS A 9 -21.96 25.38 -29.50
C LYS A 9 -20.99 25.13 -28.34
N ALA A 10 -20.45 26.20 -27.75
CA ALA A 10 -19.55 26.08 -26.60
C ALA A 10 -20.25 25.46 -25.38
N GLN A 11 -21.51 25.84 -25.11
CA GLN A 11 -22.28 25.26 -24.02
C GLN A 11 -22.58 23.77 -24.27
N PHE A 12 -22.95 23.41 -25.50
CA PHE A 12 -23.20 22.02 -25.87
C PHE A 12 -21.95 21.14 -25.67
N VAL A 13 -20.77 21.61 -26.06
CA VAL A 13 -19.51 20.87 -25.85
C VAL A 13 -19.22 20.68 -24.36
N LYS A 14 -19.38 21.73 -23.54
CA LYS A 14 -19.22 21.61 -22.08
C LYS A 14 -20.16 20.58 -21.45
N ASP A 15 -21.43 20.59 -21.86
CA ASP A 15 -22.43 19.65 -21.36
C ASP A 15 -22.11 18.22 -21.82
N PHE A 16 -21.58 18.06 -23.03
CA PHE A 16 -21.15 16.78 -23.58
C PHE A 16 -19.91 16.23 -22.84
N ASP A 17 -18.91 17.08 -22.58
CA ASP A 17 -17.72 16.72 -21.82
C ASP A 17 -18.08 16.32 -20.38
N ALA A 18 -18.92 17.11 -19.71
CA ALA A 18 -19.42 16.80 -18.38
C ALA A 18 -20.13 15.45 -18.32
N LYS A 19 -21.00 15.16 -19.31
CA LYS A 19 -21.65 13.85 -19.44
C LYS A 19 -20.62 12.75 -19.67
N THR A 20 -19.62 12.98 -20.51
CA THR A 20 -18.58 11.98 -20.82
C THR A 20 -17.76 11.66 -19.58
N CYS A 21 -17.31 12.68 -18.83
CA CYS A 21 -16.61 12.52 -17.55
C CYS A 21 -17.45 11.70 -16.56
N TYR A 22 -18.72 12.05 -16.39
CA TYR A 22 -19.64 11.30 -15.52
C TYR A 22 -19.73 9.81 -15.90
N HIS A 23 -19.85 9.51 -17.20
CA HIS A 23 -19.91 8.12 -17.65
C HIS A 23 -18.60 7.36 -17.44
N ILE A 24 -17.45 8.01 -17.65
CA ILE A 24 -16.14 7.42 -17.40
C ILE A 24 -15.99 7.09 -15.92
N GLU A 25 -16.26 8.05 -15.04
CA GLU A 25 -16.18 7.87 -13.59
C GLU A 25 -17.07 6.71 -13.12
N LYS A 26 -18.33 6.69 -13.57
CA LYS A 26 -19.27 5.61 -13.26
C LYS A 26 -18.77 4.25 -13.74
N LYS A 27 -18.16 4.18 -14.93
CA LYS A 27 -17.62 2.92 -15.47
C LYS A 27 -16.36 2.47 -14.72
N VAL A 28 -15.50 3.40 -14.34
CA VAL A 28 -14.31 3.13 -13.51
C VAL A 28 -14.72 2.59 -12.15
N GLU A 29 -15.71 3.22 -11.51
CA GLU A 29 -16.25 2.76 -10.22
C GLU A 29 -16.89 1.37 -10.32
N GLN A 30 -17.75 1.14 -11.32
CA GLN A 30 -18.35 -0.17 -11.57
C GLN A 30 -17.29 -1.25 -11.76
N TYR A 31 -16.25 -0.97 -12.55
CA TYR A 31 -15.16 -1.90 -12.75
C TYR A 31 -14.36 -2.15 -11.47
N ALA A 32 -14.09 -1.11 -10.69
CA ALA A 32 -13.40 -1.22 -9.41
C ALA A 32 -14.19 -2.09 -8.42
N ASN A 33 -15.51 -1.87 -8.31
CA ASN A 33 -16.38 -2.67 -7.45
C ASN A 33 -16.38 -4.15 -7.87
N TRP A 34 -16.48 -4.43 -9.17
CA TRP A 34 -16.43 -5.80 -9.67
C TRP A 34 -15.07 -6.46 -9.48
N ALA A 35 -13.97 -5.76 -9.80
CA ALA A 35 -12.62 -6.30 -9.69
C ALA A 35 -12.17 -6.48 -8.23
N ASN A 36 -12.73 -5.70 -7.31
CA ASN A 36 -12.47 -5.78 -5.87
C ASN A 36 -13.53 -6.58 -5.12
N ASP A 37 -14.52 -7.14 -5.79
CA ASP A 37 -15.52 -7.99 -5.15
C ASP A 37 -14.84 -9.20 -4.48
N GLY A 38 -15.19 -9.43 -3.22
CA GLY A 38 -14.56 -10.46 -2.38
C GLY A 38 -13.11 -10.17 -1.93
N LYS A 39 -12.51 -9.03 -2.28
CA LYS A 39 -11.16 -8.65 -1.80
C LYS A 39 -11.26 -7.70 -0.62
N THR A 40 -10.64 -8.06 0.51
CA THR A 40 -10.50 -7.13 1.65
C THR A 40 -9.48 -6.05 1.30
N GLN A 41 -9.92 -4.80 1.34
CA GLN A 41 -9.02 -3.66 1.19
C GLN A 41 -8.07 -3.59 2.39
N LYS A 42 -6.75 -3.68 2.14
CA LYS A 42 -5.74 -3.40 3.16
C LYS A 42 -5.53 -1.89 3.23
N VAL A 43 -6.00 -1.29 4.32
CA VAL A 43 -5.76 0.12 4.66
C VAL A 43 -4.85 0.15 5.87
N PHE A 44 -3.84 1.02 5.83
CA PHE A 44 -2.95 1.29 6.94
C PHE A 44 -3.01 2.78 7.23
N GLU A 45 -2.99 3.14 8.50
CA GLU A 45 -2.96 4.52 8.98
C GLU A 45 -1.53 4.89 9.43
N GLU A 46 -1.29 6.19 9.59
CA GLU A 46 -0.01 6.68 10.11
C GLU A 46 0.19 6.18 11.55
N GLY A 47 1.37 5.64 11.84
CA GLY A 47 1.68 5.00 13.12
C GLY A 47 1.37 3.50 13.19
N ASP A 48 0.74 2.91 12.17
CA ASP A 48 0.54 1.46 12.13
C ASP A 48 1.89 0.73 11.97
N LEU A 49 2.10 -0.25 12.85
CA LEU A 49 3.18 -1.22 12.72
C LEU A 49 2.84 -2.22 11.62
N ILE A 50 3.72 -2.34 10.62
CA ILE A 50 3.53 -3.28 9.51
C ILE A 50 4.78 -4.10 9.22
N TRP A 51 4.55 -5.28 8.65
CA TRP A 51 5.58 -6.11 8.07
C TRP A 51 5.82 -5.72 6.61
N VAL A 52 7.09 -5.51 6.26
CA VAL A 52 7.52 -5.17 4.90
C VAL A 52 8.10 -6.40 4.21
N HIS A 53 7.54 -6.75 3.05
CA HIS A 53 8.05 -7.82 2.21
C HIS A 53 9.18 -7.31 1.30
N LEU A 54 10.43 -7.57 1.68
CA LEU A 54 11.58 -7.21 0.85
C LEU A 54 11.78 -8.19 -0.32
N ARG A 55 11.41 -7.75 -1.53
CA ARG A 55 11.65 -8.51 -2.76
C ARG A 55 13.14 -8.51 -3.13
N LYS A 56 13.67 -9.69 -3.50
CA LYS A 56 15.07 -9.87 -3.95
C LYS A 56 15.49 -8.92 -5.08
N LYS A 57 14.60 -8.65 -6.03
CA LYS A 57 14.87 -7.76 -7.18
C LYS A 57 15.19 -6.33 -6.74
N ARG A 58 14.59 -5.85 -5.65
CA ARG A 58 14.81 -4.49 -5.12
C ARG A 58 15.90 -4.45 -4.05
N PHE A 59 16.02 -5.52 -3.27
CA PHE A 59 16.90 -5.58 -2.11
C PHE A 59 17.82 -6.81 -2.17
N PRO A 60 18.76 -6.87 -3.13
CA PRO A 60 19.59 -8.05 -3.36
C PRO A 60 20.53 -8.35 -2.18
N ASN A 61 21.07 -7.32 -1.54
CA ASN A 61 22.11 -7.44 -0.50
C ASN A 61 21.57 -7.59 0.93
N ILE A 62 20.25 -7.45 1.10
CA ILE A 62 19.65 -7.22 2.42
C ILE A 62 19.15 -8.51 3.09
N ARG A 63 18.98 -9.59 2.32
CA ARG A 63 18.32 -10.82 2.79
C ARG A 63 19.23 -11.65 3.70
N LYS A 64 19.51 -11.17 4.92
CA LYS A 64 20.28 -11.89 5.94
C LYS A 64 19.42 -12.77 6.88
N SER A 65 18.08 -12.63 6.87
CA SER A 65 17.14 -13.51 7.60
C SER A 65 15.73 -13.47 6.98
N LYS A 66 14.91 -14.52 7.18
CA LYS A 66 13.53 -14.63 6.65
C LYS A 66 12.51 -13.75 7.38
N GLN A 67 12.86 -13.27 8.58
CA GLN A 67 12.02 -12.47 9.46
C GLN A 67 12.89 -11.41 10.12
N LEU A 68 12.26 -10.33 10.59
CA LEU A 68 12.79 -9.03 11.01
C LEU A 68 12.86 -8.06 9.86
N ARG A 69 11.79 -7.23 9.67
CA ARG A 69 11.73 -5.80 9.28
C ARG A 69 10.33 -5.27 9.65
N ARG A 70 10.16 -4.79 10.88
CA ARG A 70 9.04 -3.91 11.27
C ARG A 70 9.31 -2.54 10.63
N GLY A 71 8.29 -1.93 10.05
CA GLY A 71 8.34 -0.54 9.61
C GLY A 71 7.07 0.15 10.08
N ASP A 72 7.24 1.40 10.53
CA ASP A 72 6.12 2.22 10.97
C ASP A 72 5.66 3.06 9.77
N VAL A 73 4.34 3.14 9.56
CA VAL A 73 3.80 3.99 8.50
C VAL A 73 3.98 5.45 8.89
N ILE A 74 4.84 6.18 8.18
CA ILE A 74 5.01 7.62 8.39
C ILE A 74 3.88 8.37 7.72
N LYS A 75 3.59 8.02 6.46
CA LYS A 75 2.66 8.79 5.63
C LYS A 75 2.06 7.97 4.52
N LYS A 76 0.77 8.20 4.25
CA LYS A 76 0.08 7.70 3.06
C LYS A 76 0.28 8.65 1.88
N MET A 77 0.90 8.17 0.80
CA MET A 77 1.14 8.97 -0.42
C MET A 77 -0.07 8.92 -1.35
N ASN A 78 -0.65 7.73 -1.55
CA ASN A 78 -1.86 7.52 -2.34
C ASN A 78 -2.64 6.32 -1.77
N TYR A 79 -3.67 5.84 -2.48
CA TYR A 79 -4.49 4.71 -2.02
C TYR A 79 -3.70 3.40 -1.82
N ASN A 80 -2.61 3.18 -2.55
CA ASN A 80 -1.86 1.91 -2.57
C ASN A 80 -0.37 2.03 -2.20
N SER A 81 0.11 3.21 -1.85
CA SER A 81 1.53 3.51 -1.67
C SER A 81 1.75 4.29 -0.38
N TYR A 82 2.69 3.80 0.43
CA TYR A 82 2.96 4.25 1.78
C TYR A 82 4.44 4.55 1.95
N ILE A 83 4.77 5.61 2.70
CA ILE A 83 6.12 5.90 3.16
C ILE A 83 6.30 5.27 4.52
N LEU A 84 7.37 4.50 4.67
CA LEU A 84 7.68 3.78 5.90
C LEU A 84 8.95 4.29 6.54
N ASP A 85 8.95 4.35 7.87
CA ASP A 85 10.17 4.53 8.64
C ASP A 85 10.92 3.20 8.67
N ILE A 86 12.02 3.16 7.93
CA ILE A 86 12.85 1.98 7.80
C ILE A 86 14.29 2.44 8.01
N PRO A 87 15.13 1.66 8.70
CA PRO A 87 16.52 2.04 8.91
C PRO A 87 17.25 2.36 7.60
N GLN A 88 18.09 3.39 7.62
CA GLN A 88 18.89 3.81 6.45
C GLN A 88 19.87 2.73 5.96
N SER A 89 20.14 1.69 6.76
CA SER A 89 20.89 0.50 6.33
C SER A 89 20.22 -0.26 5.18
N TYR A 90 18.99 0.11 4.82
CA TYR A 90 18.27 -0.44 3.71
C TYR A 90 18.52 0.45 2.50
N GLU A 91 19.39 -0.03 1.63
CA GLU A 91 19.76 0.63 0.38
C GLU A 91 18.60 0.54 -0.63
N GLY A 92 17.55 1.33 -0.43
CA GLY A 92 16.39 1.40 -1.32
C GLY A 92 15.39 2.49 -0.92
N SER A 93 14.31 2.61 -1.70
CA SER A 93 13.29 3.63 -1.48
C SER A 93 12.43 3.33 -0.24
N HIS A 94 12.11 4.36 0.54
CA HIS A 94 11.19 4.28 1.68
C HIS A 94 9.70 4.22 1.29
N THR A 95 9.40 4.20 0.00
CA THR A 95 8.04 4.11 -0.53
C THR A 95 7.70 2.68 -0.94
N PHE A 96 6.65 2.12 -0.36
CA PHE A 96 6.22 0.74 -0.55
C PHE A 96 4.79 0.67 -1.07
N HIS A 97 4.54 -0.30 -1.94
CA HIS A 97 3.21 -0.60 -2.46
C HIS A 97 2.48 -1.53 -1.48
N VAL A 98 1.16 -1.41 -1.34
CA VAL A 98 0.31 -2.17 -0.41
C VAL A 98 0.44 -3.69 -0.54
N ILE A 99 0.79 -4.18 -1.74
CA ILE A 99 1.03 -5.61 -2.02
C ILE A 99 2.26 -6.13 -1.26
N ASP A 100 3.25 -5.27 -1.02
CA ASP A 100 4.46 -5.60 -0.29
C ASP A 100 4.29 -5.43 1.22
N LEU A 101 3.08 -5.07 1.68
CA LEU A 101 2.78 -4.78 3.08
C LEU A 101 1.84 -5.83 3.67
N SER A 102 2.08 -6.17 4.93
CA SER A 102 1.22 -7.04 5.73
C SER A 102 1.03 -6.44 7.12
N SER A 103 -0.19 -6.47 7.63
CA SER A 103 -0.48 -6.04 9.01
C SER A 103 0.36 -6.83 10.01
N PHE A 104 0.86 -6.16 11.04
CA PHE A 104 1.58 -6.80 12.13
C PHE A 104 0.56 -7.31 13.18
N TRP A 105 0.38 -8.63 13.29
CA TRP A 105 -0.52 -9.27 14.28
C TRP A 105 0.26 -9.91 15.45
N GLY A 106 1.37 -9.30 15.88
CA GLY A 106 2.23 -9.85 16.92
C GLY A 106 1.99 -9.20 18.27
N THR A 107 1.65 -10.00 19.27
CA THR A 107 1.60 -9.63 20.68
C THR A 107 2.86 -8.87 21.08
N GLN A 108 2.69 -7.80 21.87
CA GLN A 108 3.76 -7.25 22.69
C GLN A 108 4.44 -8.41 23.43
N GLU A 109 5.71 -8.64 23.13
CA GLU A 109 6.62 -9.56 23.82
C GLU A 109 6.13 -11.01 24.05
N SER A 110 6.53 -11.93 23.17
CA SER A 110 6.84 -13.29 23.61
C SER A 110 8.34 -13.52 23.49
N ASN A 111 9.06 -13.18 24.57
CA ASN A 111 10.40 -13.66 24.87
C ASN A 111 10.42 -15.19 25.12
N LEU A 112 9.75 -16.00 24.28
CA LEU A 112 9.70 -17.47 24.42
C LEU A 112 10.79 -18.16 23.62
N ARG A 113 12.00 -17.59 23.64
CA ARG A 113 13.21 -18.32 23.26
C ARG A 113 14.35 -18.00 24.22
N GLU A 114 14.06 -18.04 25.53
CA GLU A 114 15.08 -18.49 26.46
C GLU A 114 15.39 -19.94 26.11
N SER A 115 16.59 -20.13 25.60
CA SER A 115 17.18 -21.44 25.37
C SER A 115 17.31 -22.17 26.70
N SER A 116 16.43 -23.13 26.97
CA SER A 116 16.71 -24.22 27.90
C SER A 116 17.63 -25.24 27.20
N PHE A 117 18.90 -24.89 27.01
CA PHE A 117 19.93 -25.91 26.86
C PHE A 117 20.21 -26.46 28.26
N GLN A 118 19.59 -27.59 28.60
CA GLN A 118 20.11 -28.40 29.71
C GLN A 118 21.35 -29.12 29.19
N GLU A 119 22.49 -28.70 29.72
CA GLU A 119 23.75 -29.41 29.65
C GLU A 119 23.61 -30.67 30.51
N GLY A 120 23.42 -31.81 29.86
CA GLY A 120 23.38 -33.13 30.47
C GLY A 120 24.70 -33.83 30.21
N GLU A 121 25.51 -33.86 31.27
CA GLU A 121 26.81 -34.51 31.48
C GLU A 121 26.87 -35.94 30.90
N VAL A 122 28.00 -36.26 30.26
CA VAL A 122 28.40 -37.62 29.88
C VAL A 122 29.31 -38.14 31.00
N ASP A 123 28.88 -39.20 31.69
CA ASP A 123 29.65 -40.40 32.07
C ASP A 123 28.76 -41.46 32.73
#